data_AF-A0A520XXH6-F1
#
_entry.id   AF-A0A520XXH6-F1
#
_cell.length_a   1.000
_cell.length_b   1.000
_cell.length_c   1.000
_cell.angle_alpha   90.00
_cell.angle_beta   90.00
_cell.angle_gamma   90.00
#
_symmetry.space_group_name_H-M   'P 1'
#
loop_
_entity.id
_entity.type
_entity.pdbx_description
1 polymer ?
#
loop_
_entity_poly.entity_id
_entity_poly.type
_entity_poly.pdbx_seq_one_letter_code
_entity_poly.pdbx_strand_id
1 'polypeptide(L)'
;MEVRGLVVFVVVSFLAAFALLMAPAQPEVVETAVLGASITADAVEPPDLLAAATSSIPPASASPRTQSTTTQSTTTTGDVPPSVDTTESTSPPTTIGLVAPRASVSPTAPVTTAEPRSIGEQALSLVRFDWNSRFPAWEITFLDGRSGIRALTYPREERIEVFVRGSDTPRTLHRVIAHELGHVIDVAANTVDDRNRWISQRGLSPNVPWWPGESAPDFATGAGDFAEAFAVWETGVQSQSSVAGQPTAEDLRVLVEIVG
;
A
#
# COMPACT_ATOMS: atom_id res chain seq x y z
N MET A 1 -14.38 39.33 26.59
CA MET A 1 -13.56 38.11 26.68
C MET A 1 -14.12 37.13 25.66
N GLU A 2 -13.43 36.95 24.53
CA GLU A 2 -13.80 35.97 23.51
C GLU A 2 -12.87 34.76 23.60
N VAL A 3 -13.43 33.55 23.56
CA VAL A 3 -12.68 32.32 23.37
C VAL A 3 -12.87 31.90 21.91
N ARG A 4 -11.84 32.09 21.09
CA ARG A 4 -11.87 31.69 19.67
C ARG A 4 -11.91 30.17 19.56
N GLY A 5 -12.89 29.63 18.84
CA GLY A 5 -13.00 28.21 18.55
C GLY A 5 -11.87 27.74 17.64
N LEU A 6 -10.91 26.99 18.18
CA LEU A 6 -9.85 26.35 17.41
C LEU A 6 -10.42 25.10 16.70
N VAL A 7 -10.75 25.21 15.41
CA VAL A 7 -11.10 24.06 14.58
C VAL A 7 -9.82 23.29 14.26
N VAL A 8 -9.51 22.30 15.09
CA VAL A 8 -8.40 21.37 14.85
C VAL A 8 -8.78 20.44 13.70
N PHE A 9 -8.11 20.60 12.55
CA PHE A 9 -8.14 19.59 11.49
C PHE A 9 -7.39 18.34 11.97
N VAL A 10 -8.12 17.37 12.52
CA VAL A 10 -7.57 16.06 12.87
C VAL A 10 -7.36 15.25 11.60
N VAL A 11 -6.22 15.47 10.93
CA VAL A 11 -5.72 14.57 9.89
C VAL A 11 -5.24 13.30 10.59
N VAL A 12 -6.13 12.30 10.70
CA VAL A 12 -5.78 10.99 11.25
C VAL A 12 -4.86 10.26 10.26
N SER A 13 -3.60 10.05 10.64
CA SER A 13 -2.61 9.32 9.85
C SER A 13 -2.94 7.82 9.79
N PHE A 14 -3.72 7.40 8.79
CA PHE A 14 -4.10 5.99 8.61
C PHE A 14 -2.97 5.06 8.15
N LEU A 15 -1.80 5.59 7.75
CA LEU A 15 -0.62 4.80 7.36
C LEU A 15 -0.11 3.88 8.50
N ALA A 16 -0.21 4.33 9.76
CA ALA A 16 0.27 3.57 10.92
C ALA A 16 -0.51 2.25 11.16
N ALA A 17 -1.80 2.19 10.75
CA ALA A 17 -2.62 0.98 10.87
C ALA A 17 -2.17 -0.13 9.90
N PHE A 18 -1.58 0.24 8.75
CA PHE A 18 -1.11 -0.70 7.74
C PHE A 18 0.16 -1.43 8.22
N ALA A 19 1.17 -0.66 8.66
CA ALA A 19 2.47 -1.20 9.08
C ALA A 19 2.37 -2.21 10.24
N LEU A 20 1.43 -2.01 11.18
CA LEU A 20 1.28 -2.84 12.37
C LEU A 20 0.51 -4.14 12.14
N LEU A 21 -0.31 -4.22 11.08
CA LEU A 21 -1.12 -5.41 10.78
C LEU A 21 -0.36 -6.46 9.95
N MET A 22 0.50 -6.00 9.04
CA MET A 22 1.19 -6.84 8.04
C MET A 22 2.47 -7.54 8.53
N ALA A 23 3.03 -7.13 9.68
CA ALA A 23 4.23 -7.76 10.20
C ALA A 23 3.94 -9.20 10.69
N PRO A 24 4.61 -10.24 10.17
CA PRO A 24 4.49 -11.60 10.69
C PRO A 24 5.11 -11.68 12.10
N ALA A 25 4.49 -12.47 12.98
CA ALA A 25 5.03 -12.75 14.30
C ALA A 25 6.44 -13.33 14.17
N GLN A 26 7.43 -12.66 14.75
CA GLN A 26 8.79 -13.17 14.79
C GLN A 26 8.80 -14.46 15.63
N PRO A 27 9.44 -15.55 15.16
CA PRO A 27 9.65 -16.72 16.02
C PRO A 27 10.54 -16.30 17.20
N GLU A 28 10.16 -16.67 18.42
CA GLU A 28 11.04 -16.46 19.58
C GLU A 28 12.35 -17.24 19.36
N VAL A 29 13.47 -16.51 19.33
CA VAL A 29 14.79 -17.13 19.41
C VAL A 29 14.96 -17.64 20.84
N VAL A 30 14.65 -18.91 21.05
CA VAL A 30 14.87 -19.59 22.33
C VAL A 30 16.38 -19.75 22.55
N GLU A 31 17.00 -18.72 23.12
CA GLU A 31 18.42 -18.64 23.47
C GLU A 31 18.74 -19.71 24.53
N THR A 32 19.02 -20.92 24.04
CA THR A 32 19.26 -22.09 24.87
C THR A 32 20.70 -22.07 25.40
N ALA A 33 20.95 -21.20 26.38
CA ALA A 33 22.24 -21.08 27.05
C ALA A 33 22.59 -22.38 27.80
N VAL A 34 23.53 -23.15 27.26
CA VAL A 34 24.13 -24.33 27.94
C VAL A 34 25.56 -23.99 28.33
N LEU A 35 25.83 -23.95 29.64
CA LEU A 35 27.17 -23.73 30.15
C LEU A 35 28.07 -24.97 29.96
N GLY A 36 29.21 -24.76 29.31
CA GLY A 36 30.53 -25.19 29.77
C GLY A 36 30.78 -26.66 30.13
N ALA A 37 31.60 -27.32 29.30
CA ALA A 37 32.45 -28.43 29.74
C ALA A 37 33.85 -28.29 29.11
N SER A 38 34.87 -28.01 29.93
CA SER A 38 36.27 -27.96 29.47
C SER A 38 36.87 -29.37 29.43
N ILE A 39 37.53 -29.71 28.33
CA ILE A 39 38.52 -30.81 28.27
C ILE A 39 39.74 -30.31 27.49
N THR A 40 40.94 -30.67 27.93
CA THR A 40 42.22 -30.13 27.45
C THR A 40 43.15 -31.23 26.91
N ALA A 41 44.10 -30.81 26.05
CA ALA A 41 45.16 -31.61 25.43
C ALA A 41 44.69 -32.57 24.30
N ASP A 42 45.53 -32.94 23.33
CA ASP A 42 46.98 -32.71 23.22
C ASP A 42 47.41 -32.26 21.80
N ALA A 43 48.66 -31.81 21.63
CA ALA A 43 49.13 -31.05 20.47
C ALA A 43 50.06 -31.83 19.51
N VAL A 44 49.90 -31.61 18.19
CA VAL A 44 50.90 -31.89 17.15
C VAL A 44 50.81 -30.83 16.03
N GLU A 45 51.92 -30.15 15.75
CA GLU A 45 52.11 -29.17 14.65
C GLU A 45 53.62 -28.97 14.40
N PRO A 46 54.06 -28.39 13.27
CA PRO A 46 53.68 -28.62 11.87
C PRO A 46 54.91 -29.14 11.07
N PRO A 47 55.09 -28.85 9.76
CA PRO A 47 55.64 -27.54 9.37
C PRO A 47 55.07 -26.93 8.07
N ASP A 48 55.43 -25.64 7.89
CA ASP A 48 55.27 -24.73 6.76
C ASP A 48 54.99 -25.27 5.33
N LEU A 49 54.18 -24.51 4.58
CA LEU A 49 54.69 -23.76 3.41
C LEU A 49 53.90 -22.48 3.08
N LEU A 50 54.50 -21.34 3.48
CA LEU A 50 54.48 -20.01 2.86
C LEU A 50 53.59 -19.75 1.62
N ALA A 51 52.63 -18.82 1.76
CA ALA A 51 52.45 -17.70 0.82
C ALA A 51 51.59 -16.59 1.46
N ALA A 52 52.08 -15.35 1.50
CA ALA A 52 51.33 -14.19 1.99
C ALA A 52 51.28 -13.08 0.92
N ALA A 53 50.13 -12.41 0.81
CA ALA A 53 49.96 -11.18 0.05
C ALA A 53 48.97 -10.26 0.77
N THR A 54 49.49 -9.22 1.42
CA THR A 54 48.72 -8.19 2.13
C THR A 54 48.62 -6.90 1.31
N SER A 55 47.80 -5.95 1.80
CA SER A 55 47.75 -4.54 1.37
C SER A 55 47.01 -4.29 0.04
N SER A 56 46.39 -3.11 -0.22
CA SER A 56 46.42 -1.83 0.51
C SER A 56 45.05 -1.14 0.55
N ILE A 57 44.79 -0.38 1.62
CA ILE A 57 43.73 0.66 1.67
C ILE A 57 44.36 2.02 1.30
N PRO A 58 43.80 2.78 0.35
CA PRO A 58 44.15 4.20 0.15
C PRO A 58 43.31 5.13 1.06
N PRO A 59 43.88 6.23 1.59
CA PRO A 59 43.18 7.16 2.48
C PRO A 59 42.32 8.19 1.72
N ALA A 60 41.43 8.86 2.46
CA ALA A 60 40.55 9.91 1.94
C ALA A 60 41.29 11.22 1.58
N SER A 61 40.67 12.04 0.72
CA SER A 61 41.08 13.44 0.48
C SER A 61 39.87 14.34 0.21
N ALA A 62 40.07 15.65 0.37
CA ALA A 62 39.02 16.62 0.72
C ALA A 62 38.11 17.11 -0.43
N SER A 63 36.95 17.66 -0.05
CA SER A 63 36.03 18.40 -0.94
C SER A 63 36.60 19.74 -1.41
N PRO A 64 36.05 20.29 -2.51
CA PRO A 64 35.75 21.71 -2.60
C PRO A 64 34.23 21.98 -2.50
N ARG A 65 33.87 23.24 -2.22
CA ARG A 65 32.51 23.74 -1.99
C ARG A 65 32.05 24.64 -3.15
N THR A 66 30.75 24.95 -3.20
CA THR A 66 30.08 25.86 -4.16
C THR A 66 29.84 25.22 -5.55
N GLN A 67 28.81 25.60 -6.31
CA GLN A 67 27.98 26.81 -6.27
C GLN A 67 26.47 26.53 -6.21
N SER A 68 25.69 27.51 -5.72
CA SER A 68 24.22 27.44 -5.67
C SER A 68 23.61 28.03 -6.94
N THR A 69 22.70 27.30 -7.60
CA THR A 69 21.92 27.80 -8.74
C THR A 69 20.53 28.24 -8.27
N THR A 70 20.36 29.54 -8.02
CA THR A 70 19.06 30.13 -7.65
C THR A 70 18.32 30.60 -8.89
N THR A 71 17.35 29.82 -9.36
CA THR A 71 16.39 30.27 -10.39
C THR A 71 15.29 31.09 -9.71
N GLN A 72 15.23 32.38 -10.02
CA GLN A 72 14.17 33.27 -9.52
C GLN A 72 12.91 33.14 -10.41
N SER A 73 11.77 32.78 -9.82
CA SER A 73 10.47 32.92 -10.47
C SER A 73 9.82 34.24 -10.06
N THR A 74 9.30 34.97 -11.04
CA THR A 74 8.64 36.28 -10.85
C THR A 74 7.21 36.13 -10.36
N THR A 75 6.84 36.85 -9.30
CA THR A 75 5.44 37.12 -8.93
C THR A 75 5.25 38.63 -8.86
N THR A 76 4.42 39.18 -9.75
CA THR A 76 4.13 40.62 -9.82
C THR A 76 3.09 41.01 -8.77
N THR A 77 3.40 42.00 -7.93
CA THR A 77 2.42 42.63 -7.03
C THR A 77 1.38 43.41 -7.83
N GLY A 78 0.09 43.15 -7.56
CA GLY A 78 -1.06 43.90 -8.09
C GLY A 78 -1.82 44.61 -6.97
N ASP A 79 -2.47 45.74 -7.27
CA ASP A 79 -2.92 46.73 -6.29
C ASP A 79 -4.39 46.59 -5.82
N VAL A 80 -4.80 47.49 -4.91
CA VAL A 80 -6.06 47.56 -4.13
C VAL A 80 -6.63 49.01 -4.32
N PRO A 81 -7.62 49.61 -3.59
CA PRO A 81 -8.84 49.21 -2.83
C PRO A 81 -10.18 49.52 -3.60
N PRO A 82 -11.38 49.79 -2.99
CA PRO A 82 -12.08 49.29 -1.77
C PRO A 82 -13.63 49.05 -1.93
N SER A 83 -14.31 48.75 -0.80
CA SER A 83 -15.74 49.06 -0.49
C SER A 83 -16.84 48.20 -1.19
N VAL A 84 -18.10 48.09 -0.72
CA VAL A 84 -18.93 48.92 0.21
C VAL A 84 -19.72 48.11 1.28
N ASP A 85 -20.36 48.88 2.15
CA ASP A 85 -21.14 48.63 3.37
C ASP A 85 -22.43 47.77 3.31
N THR A 86 -22.75 47.20 4.49
CA THR A 86 -24.07 47.14 5.18
C THR A 86 -25.38 46.82 4.42
N THR A 87 -26.08 45.76 4.87
CA THR A 87 -27.44 45.92 5.45
C THR A 87 -27.86 44.76 6.37
N GLU A 88 -28.46 45.11 7.51
CA GLU A 88 -29.16 44.23 8.45
C GLU A 88 -30.67 44.18 8.09
N SER A 89 -31.36 43.06 8.34
CA SER A 89 -32.83 43.02 8.26
C SER A 89 -33.43 41.89 9.11
N THR A 90 -34.69 42.04 9.51
CA THR A 90 -35.21 41.47 10.77
C THR A 90 -36.49 40.63 10.59
N SER A 91 -36.66 39.66 11.51
CA SER A 91 -37.84 38.85 11.88
C SER A 91 -39.19 39.62 11.88
N PRO A 92 -40.40 38.96 11.91
CA PRO A 92 -40.69 37.74 12.69
C PRO A 92 -41.79 36.81 12.04
N PRO A 93 -42.76 36.12 12.73
CA PRO A 93 -43.12 34.75 12.31
C PRO A 93 -44.65 34.54 12.07
N THR A 94 -45.07 33.27 12.06
CA THR A 94 -46.46 32.76 12.25
C THR A 94 -47.29 32.48 10.99
N THR A 95 -47.54 31.20 10.74
CA THR A 95 -48.89 30.66 10.50
C THR A 95 -48.89 29.19 10.92
N ILE A 96 -49.76 28.83 11.87
CA ILE A 96 -49.95 27.43 12.28
C ILE A 96 -50.98 26.80 11.33
N GLY A 97 -50.48 26.11 10.30
CA GLY A 97 -51.31 25.35 9.36
C GLY A 97 -51.78 24.03 9.97
N LEU A 98 -53.09 23.82 10.02
CA LEU A 98 -53.70 22.67 10.70
C LEU A 98 -53.60 21.36 9.88
N VAL A 99 -52.84 20.41 10.41
CA VAL A 99 -52.90 18.94 10.18
C VAL A 99 -53.31 18.48 8.76
N ALA A 100 -52.32 18.25 7.91
CA ALA A 100 -52.48 17.30 6.80
C ALA A 100 -52.49 15.85 7.33
N PRO A 101 -53.24 14.91 6.73
CA PRO A 101 -53.26 13.52 7.16
C PRO A 101 -51.88 12.88 7.01
N ARG A 102 -51.42 12.20 8.07
CA ARG A 102 -50.10 11.56 8.13
C ARG A 102 -50.04 10.42 7.13
N ALA A 103 -49.49 10.67 5.95
CA ALA A 103 -49.18 9.63 4.97
C ALA A 103 -48.33 8.55 5.66
N SER A 104 -48.76 7.29 5.56
CA SER A 104 -48.03 6.17 6.15
C SER A 104 -46.73 5.99 5.38
N VAL A 105 -45.62 6.47 5.95
CA VAL A 105 -44.28 6.17 5.45
C VAL A 105 -44.02 4.69 5.68
N SER A 106 -44.36 3.86 4.69
CA SER A 106 -43.83 2.51 4.58
C SER A 106 -42.31 2.58 4.77
N PRO A 107 -41.70 1.67 5.54
CA PRO A 107 -40.26 1.71 5.77
C PRO A 107 -39.54 1.69 4.43
N THR A 108 -38.68 2.68 4.20
CA THR A 108 -37.89 2.81 2.98
C THR A 108 -37.15 1.50 2.73
N ALA A 109 -37.47 0.82 1.63
CA ALA A 109 -36.72 -0.35 1.19
C ALA A 109 -35.23 0.03 1.04
N PRO A 110 -34.28 -0.83 1.45
CA PRO A 110 -32.87 -0.47 1.53
C PRO A 110 -32.36 0.09 0.20
N VAL A 111 -31.73 1.27 0.27
CA VAL A 111 -31.32 2.03 -0.91
C VAL A 111 -30.15 1.33 -1.60
N THR A 112 -30.48 0.55 -2.63
CA THR A 112 -29.60 0.15 -3.75
C THR A 112 -28.17 -0.27 -3.40
N THR A 113 -28.00 -1.17 -2.41
CA THR A 113 -26.73 -1.89 -2.14
C THR A 113 -26.32 -2.87 -3.26
N ALA A 114 -26.89 -2.72 -4.46
CA ALA A 114 -26.73 -3.62 -5.60
C ALA A 114 -25.75 -3.09 -6.65
N GLU A 115 -25.52 -1.77 -6.72
CA GLU A 115 -24.69 -1.18 -7.79
C GLU A 115 -23.17 -1.42 -7.57
N PRO A 116 -22.59 -1.13 -6.38
CA PRO A 116 -21.20 -1.50 -6.08
C PRO A 116 -20.93 -3.00 -6.26
N ARG A 117 -21.85 -3.82 -5.76
CA ARG A 117 -21.78 -5.29 -5.85
C ARG A 117 -21.84 -5.76 -7.31
N SER A 118 -22.77 -5.25 -8.11
CA SER A 118 -22.94 -5.67 -9.51
C SER A 118 -21.73 -5.32 -10.39
N ILE A 119 -21.12 -4.14 -10.21
CA ILE A 119 -19.91 -3.78 -10.96
C ILE A 119 -18.71 -4.60 -10.47
N GLY A 120 -18.65 -4.91 -9.17
CA GLY A 120 -17.65 -5.79 -8.56
C GLY A 120 -17.72 -7.25 -9.03
N GLU A 121 -18.92 -7.84 -9.07
CA GLU A 121 -19.17 -9.20 -9.58
C GLU A 121 -18.83 -9.30 -11.09
N GLN A 122 -19.18 -8.28 -11.88
CA GLN A 122 -18.75 -8.17 -13.27
C GLN A 122 -17.23 -8.06 -13.41
N ALA A 123 -16.53 -7.44 -12.45
CA ALA A 123 -15.07 -7.36 -12.45
C ALA A 123 -14.42 -8.70 -12.05
N LEU A 124 -15.00 -9.43 -11.09
CA LEU A 124 -14.58 -10.78 -10.73
C LEU A 124 -14.72 -11.76 -11.89
N SER A 125 -15.77 -11.65 -12.71
CA SER A 125 -15.94 -12.50 -13.90
C SER A 125 -14.91 -12.26 -15.03
N LEU A 126 -14.00 -11.28 -14.86
CA LEU A 126 -12.86 -11.07 -15.76
C LEU A 126 -11.56 -11.69 -15.23
N VAL A 127 -11.50 -12.07 -13.95
CA VAL A 127 -10.36 -12.75 -13.33
C VAL A 127 -10.29 -14.17 -13.89
N ARG A 128 -9.11 -14.58 -14.34
CA ARG A 128 -8.82 -15.90 -14.95
C ARG A 128 -8.10 -16.82 -13.98
N PHE A 129 -7.37 -16.26 -13.01
CA PHE A 129 -6.76 -17.00 -11.92
C PHE A 129 -7.81 -17.51 -10.92
N ASP A 130 -7.83 -18.81 -10.66
CA ASP A 130 -8.78 -19.44 -9.73
C ASP A 130 -8.35 -19.24 -8.27
N TRP A 131 -8.39 -17.97 -7.83
CA TRP A 131 -8.09 -17.57 -6.46
C TRP A 131 -9.05 -18.21 -5.45
N ASN A 132 -10.32 -18.42 -5.82
CA ASN A 132 -11.34 -18.92 -4.92
C ASN A 132 -11.15 -20.41 -4.59
N SER A 133 -10.73 -21.25 -5.56
CA SER A 133 -10.34 -22.64 -5.25
C SER A 133 -9.01 -22.73 -4.52
N ARG A 134 -8.07 -21.80 -4.77
CA ARG A 134 -6.73 -21.79 -4.13
C ARG A 134 -6.74 -21.27 -2.70
N PHE A 135 -7.56 -20.25 -2.43
CA PHE A 135 -7.66 -19.55 -1.15
C PHE A 135 -9.12 -19.54 -0.65
N PRO A 136 -9.73 -20.72 -0.37
CA PRO A 136 -11.17 -20.86 -0.13
C PRO A 136 -11.69 -20.26 1.18
N ALA A 137 -10.80 -19.73 2.03
CA ALA A 137 -11.15 -18.96 3.22
C ALA A 137 -11.24 -17.45 2.94
N TRP A 138 -10.77 -16.98 1.78
CA TRP A 138 -10.70 -15.55 1.48
C TRP A 138 -12.01 -14.98 0.93
N GLU A 139 -12.45 -13.84 1.47
CA GLU A 139 -13.66 -13.14 1.04
C GLU A 139 -13.35 -11.82 0.31
N ILE A 140 -14.10 -11.51 -0.77
CA ILE A 140 -14.01 -10.23 -1.48
C ILE A 140 -15.33 -9.47 -1.33
N THR A 141 -15.29 -8.32 -0.64
CA THR A 141 -16.46 -7.49 -0.33
C THR A 141 -16.44 -6.17 -1.10
N PHE A 142 -17.54 -5.87 -1.80
CA PHE A 142 -17.74 -4.59 -2.49
C PHE A 142 -18.47 -3.59 -1.61
N LEU A 143 -17.85 -2.41 -1.44
CA LEU A 143 -18.31 -1.30 -0.59
C LEU A 143 -18.43 0.00 -1.40
N ASP A 144 -19.15 0.97 -0.86
CA ASP A 144 -19.30 2.29 -1.47
C ASP A 144 -17.95 3.03 -1.59
N GLY A 145 -17.76 3.71 -2.73
CA GLY A 145 -16.52 4.37 -3.09
C GLY A 145 -16.11 5.51 -2.16
N ARG A 146 -14.95 5.39 -1.52
CA ARG A 146 -14.33 6.43 -0.68
C ARG A 146 -13.18 7.16 -1.37
N SER A 147 -12.84 8.34 -0.85
CA SER A 147 -11.65 9.10 -1.27
C SER A 147 -10.35 8.43 -0.80
N GLY A 148 -9.25 8.70 -1.52
CA GLY A 148 -7.92 8.15 -1.28
C GLY A 148 -7.76 6.67 -1.66
N ILE A 149 -8.57 5.79 -1.08
CA ILE A 149 -8.41 4.33 -1.12
C ILE A 149 -9.25 3.70 -2.26
N ARG A 150 -8.73 2.61 -2.85
CA ARG A 150 -9.35 1.86 -3.96
C ARG A 150 -9.82 0.48 -3.52
N ALA A 151 -8.94 -0.26 -2.86
CA ALA A 151 -9.26 -1.47 -2.12
C ALA A 151 -8.28 -1.59 -0.93
N LEU A 152 -8.48 -2.60 -0.07
CA LEU A 152 -7.60 -2.97 1.04
C LEU A 152 -7.65 -4.49 1.24
N THR A 153 -6.49 -5.13 1.18
CA THR A 153 -6.26 -6.50 1.64
C THR A 153 -6.08 -6.55 3.16
N TYR A 154 -6.72 -7.52 3.82
CA TYR A 154 -6.75 -7.74 5.27
C TYR A 154 -6.34 -9.21 5.58
N PRO A 155 -5.04 -9.52 5.76
CA PRO A 155 -4.57 -10.91 5.84
C PRO A 155 -4.93 -11.68 7.11
N ARG A 156 -5.26 -11.01 8.23
CA ARG A 156 -5.65 -11.69 9.47
C ARG A 156 -7.12 -12.06 9.48
N GLU A 157 -7.89 -11.34 8.69
CA GLU A 157 -9.33 -11.49 8.46
C GLU A 157 -9.63 -12.25 7.17
N GLU A 158 -8.61 -12.68 6.42
CA GLU A 158 -8.67 -13.34 5.11
C GLU A 158 -9.65 -12.62 4.14
N ARG A 159 -9.47 -11.31 3.95
CA ARG A 159 -10.50 -10.48 3.32
C ARG A 159 -9.94 -9.36 2.44
N ILE A 160 -10.64 -9.04 1.36
CA ILE A 160 -10.41 -7.84 0.54
C ILE A 160 -11.66 -6.96 0.60
N GLU A 161 -11.49 -5.67 0.94
CA GLU A 161 -12.53 -4.65 0.75
C GLU A 161 -12.25 -3.85 -0.52
N VAL A 162 -13.21 -3.77 -1.46
CA VAL A 162 -13.09 -3.01 -2.72
C VAL A 162 -14.09 -1.84 -2.72
N PHE A 163 -13.59 -0.61 -2.82
CA PHE A 163 -14.39 0.62 -2.70
C PHE A 163 -14.79 1.15 -4.10
N VAL A 164 -15.96 0.73 -4.58
CA VAL A 164 -16.45 0.97 -5.94
C VAL A 164 -17.01 2.38 -6.07
N ARG A 165 -16.46 3.18 -6.99
CA ARG A 165 -16.91 4.56 -7.25
C ARG A 165 -17.86 4.57 -8.45
N GLY A 166 -18.84 5.48 -8.50
CA GLY A 166 -19.75 5.62 -9.65
C GLY A 166 -19.11 6.05 -10.99
N SER A 167 -17.78 6.12 -11.05
CA SER A 167 -16.98 6.28 -12.27
C SER A 167 -16.21 5.01 -12.67
N ASP A 168 -16.38 3.91 -11.93
CA ASP A 168 -15.72 2.65 -12.20
C ASP A 168 -16.41 1.83 -13.28
N THR A 169 -15.64 0.92 -13.84
CA THR A 169 -16.07 -0.07 -14.81
C THR A 169 -15.55 -1.44 -14.37
N PRO A 170 -16.13 -2.55 -14.84
CA PRO A 170 -15.58 -3.88 -14.57
C PRO A 170 -14.08 -3.99 -14.90
N ARG A 171 -13.60 -3.29 -15.94
CA ARG A 171 -12.17 -3.25 -16.32
C ARG A 171 -11.29 -2.45 -15.35
N THR A 172 -11.76 -1.32 -14.80
CA THR A 172 -10.98 -0.53 -13.83
C THR A 172 -10.97 -1.15 -12.44
N LEU A 173 -12.01 -1.91 -12.08
CA LEU A 173 -12.00 -2.75 -10.88
C LEU A 173 -11.19 -4.04 -11.08
N HIS A 174 -11.21 -4.68 -12.25
CA HIS A 174 -10.45 -5.92 -12.48
C HIS A 174 -8.96 -5.74 -12.17
N ARG A 175 -8.34 -4.61 -12.58
CA ARG A 175 -6.95 -4.30 -12.20
C ARG A 175 -6.77 -4.19 -10.68
N VAL A 176 -7.69 -3.53 -9.98
CA VAL A 176 -7.62 -3.36 -8.53
C VAL A 176 -7.74 -4.73 -7.84
N ILE A 177 -8.73 -5.54 -8.23
CA ILE A 177 -8.92 -6.90 -7.70
C ILE A 177 -7.67 -7.76 -7.95
N ALA A 178 -7.09 -7.72 -9.16
CA ALA A 178 -5.86 -8.45 -9.46
C ALA A 178 -4.68 -7.99 -8.60
N HIS A 179 -4.52 -6.68 -8.38
CA HIS A 179 -3.50 -6.14 -7.47
C HIS A 179 -3.67 -6.69 -6.03
N GLU A 180 -4.87 -6.61 -5.46
CA GLU A 180 -5.15 -7.16 -4.13
C GLU A 180 -4.92 -8.70 -4.08
N LEU A 181 -5.31 -9.44 -5.11
CA LEU A 181 -5.02 -10.88 -5.22
C LEU A 181 -3.52 -11.19 -5.28
N GLY A 182 -2.70 -10.29 -5.84
CA GLY A 182 -1.25 -10.37 -5.77
C GLY A 182 -0.73 -10.28 -4.33
N HIS A 183 -1.33 -9.41 -3.50
CA HIS A 183 -1.06 -9.40 -2.05
C HIS A 183 -1.55 -10.67 -1.34
N VAL A 184 -2.72 -11.22 -1.70
CA VAL A 184 -3.20 -12.50 -1.15
C VAL A 184 -2.18 -13.62 -1.38
N ILE A 185 -1.67 -13.74 -2.61
CA ILE A 185 -0.64 -14.73 -2.95
C ILE A 185 0.64 -14.48 -2.14
N ASP A 186 1.07 -13.22 -2.02
CA ASP A 186 2.27 -12.92 -1.24
C ASP A 186 2.12 -13.23 0.24
N VAL A 187 1.00 -12.92 0.89
CA VAL A 187 0.82 -13.20 2.33
C VAL A 187 0.49 -14.66 2.64
N ALA A 188 -0.21 -15.37 1.74
CA ALA A 188 -0.72 -16.72 1.99
C ALA A 188 0.11 -17.85 1.36
N ALA A 189 0.96 -17.57 0.36
CA ALA A 189 1.74 -18.59 -0.35
C ALA A 189 3.25 -18.31 -0.44
N ASN A 190 3.67 -17.06 -0.70
CA ASN A 190 5.09 -16.77 -0.93
C ASN A 190 5.96 -16.97 0.32
N THR A 191 7.05 -17.72 0.15
CA THR A 191 8.12 -17.84 1.16
C THR A 191 9.08 -16.64 1.11
N VAL A 192 10.02 -16.58 2.05
CA VAL A 192 11.14 -15.60 1.99
C VAL A 192 12.00 -15.81 0.74
N ASP A 193 12.17 -17.05 0.28
CA ASP A 193 12.98 -17.35 -0.90
C ASP A 193 12.27 -16.95 -2.20
N ASP A 194 10.94 -17.02 -2.27
CA ASP A 194 10.16 -16.50 -3.40
C ASP A 194 10.26 -14.98 -3.52
N ARG A 195 10.22 -14.28 -2.38
CA ARG A 195 10.41 -12.82 -2.32
C ARG A 195 11.83 -12.42 -2.71
N ASN A 196 12.85 -13.15 -2.24
CA ASN A 196 14.24 -12.98 -2.66
C ASN A 196 14.42 -13.25 -4.16
N ARG A 197 13.75 -14.28 -4.69
CA ARG A 197 13.72 -14.61 -6.13
C ARG A 197 13.10 -13.48 -6.94
N TRP A 198 11.99 -12.90 -6.46
CA TRP A 198 11.34 -11.75 -7.10
C TRP A 198 12.25 -10.50 -7.11
N ILE A 199 12.82 -10.14 -5.95
CA ILE A 199 13.81 -9.05 -5.81
C ILE A 199 14.95 -9.21 -6.82
N SER A 200 15.54 -10.42 -6.89
CA SER A 200 16.67 -10.69 -7.77
C SER A 200 16.30 -10.71 -9.26
N GLN A 201 15.11 -11.19 -9.61
CA GLN A 201 14.62 -11.19 -11.00
C GLN A 201 14.37 -9.76 -11.49
N ARG A 202 13.68 -8.95 -10.68
CA ARG A 202 13.30 -7.58 -11.00
C ARG A 202 14.44 -6.58 -10.88
N GLY A 203 15.56 -6.98 -10.27
CA GLY A 203 16.70 -6.10 -10.01
C GLY A 203 16.37 -5.00 -8.99
N LEU A 204 15.49 -5.26 -8.03
CA LEU A 204 15.10 -4.26 -7.03
C LEU A 204 16.31 -3.88 -6.17
N SER A 205 16.41 -2.60 -5.82
CA SER A 205 17.46 -2.12 -4.90
C SER A 205 17.29 -2.77 -3.53
N PRO A 206 18.37 -3.20 -2.85
CA PRO A 206 18.29 -3.83 -1.52
C PRO A 206 17.79 -2.89 -0.41
N ASN A 207 17.63 -1.60 -0.71
CA ASN A 207 17.02 -0.61 0.19
C ASN A 207 15.50 -0.45 -0.02
N VAL A 208 14.89 -1.17 -0.98
CA VAL A 208 13.43 -1.23 -1.14
C VAL A 208 12.87 -2.11 -0.03
N PRO A 209 11.97 -1.60 0.84
CA PRO A 209 11.31 -2.45 1.83
C PRO A 209 10.36 -3.41 1.12
N TRP A 210 10.26 -4.67 1.60
CA TRP A 210 9.26 -5.58 1.06
C TRP A 210 7.84 -5.15 1.44
N TRP A 211 7.61 -4.83 2.71
CA TRP A 211 6.30 -4.42 3.22
C TRP A 211 6.10 -2.89 3.22
N PRO A 212 4.89 -2.39 2.91
CA PRO A 212 4.54 -0.97 3.03
C PRO A 212 4.50 -0.47 4.48
N GLY A 213 4.73 0.83 4.65
CA GLY A 213 4.76 1.50 5.95
C GLY A 213 4.86 3.02 5.85
N GLU A 214 5.17 3.71 6.96
CA GLU A 214 5.18 5.18 7.00
C GLU A 214 6.20 5.82 6.05
N SER A 215 7.30 5.12 5.75
CA SER A 215 8.36 5.56 4.83
C SER A 215 8.16 5.14 3.37
N ALA A 216 7.25 4.21 3.08
CA ALA A 216 7.03 3.65 1.75
C ALA A 216 5.55 3.27 1.55
N PRO A 217 4.79 4.00 0.71
CA PRO A 217 3.45 3.56 0.28
C PRO A 217 3.57 2.30 -0.57
N ASP A 218 2.47 1.59 -0.80
CA ASP A 218 2.49 0.27 -1.42
C ASP A 218 3.31 0.17 -2.73
N PHE A 219 3.00 1.01 -3.71
CA PHE A 219 3.69 1.06 -5.00
C PHE A 219 5.19 1.41 -4.92
N ALA A 220 5.72 1.71 -3.72
CA ALA A 220 7.15 1.93 -3.44
C ALA A 220 7.82 0.74 -2.72
N THR A 221 7.23 -0.45 -2.78
CA THR A 221 7.68 -1.65 -2.06
C THR A 221 7.84 -2.90 -2.94
N GLY A 222 8.51 -3.93 -2.41
CA GLY A 222 8.62 -5.23 -3.07
C GLY A 222 7.28 -5.96 -3.21
N ALA A 223 6.44 -5.93 -2.18
CA ALA A 223 5.09 -6.50 -2.21
C ALA A 223 4.19 -5.80 -3.24
N GLY A 224 4.23 -4.46 -3.29
CA GLY A 224 3.48 -3.67 -4.29
C GLY A 224 3.96 -3.87 -5.73
N ASP A 225 5.27 -4.11 -5.94
CA ASP A 225 5.81 -4.47 -7.25
C ASP A 225 5.37 -5.87 -7.70
N PHE A 226 5.34 -6.84 -6.78
CA PHE A 226 4.79 -8.18 -7.02
C PHE A 226 3.29 -8.14 -7.32
N ALA A 227 2.52 -7.38 -6.53
CA ALA A 227 1.09 -7.18 -6.73
C ALA A 227 0.76 -6.49 -8.06
N GLU A 228 1.48 -5.44 -8.44
CA GLU A 228 1.33 -4.83 -9.75
C GLU A 228 1.79 -5.75 -10.88
N ALA A 229 2.82 -6.60 -10.70
CA ALA A 229 3.19 -7.58 -11.70
C ALA A 229 2.14 -8.67 -11.91
N PHE A 230 1.47 -9.11 -10.84
CA PHE A 230 0.28 -9.96 -10.95
C PHE A 230 -0.86 -9.24 -11.67
N ALA A 231 -1.14 -7.97 -11.35
CA ALA A 231 -2.13 -7.18 -12.08
C ALA A 231 -1.79 -7.00 -13.58
N VAL A 232 -0.50 -6.86 -13.93
CA VAL A 232 -0.01 -6.84 -15.32
C VAL A 232 -0.23 -8.18 -16.03
N TRP A 233 0.16 -9.29 -15.40
CA TRP A 233 -0.04 -10.64 -15.94
C TRP A 233 -1.53 -10.98 -16.15
N GLU A 234 -2.37 -10.60 -15.19
CA GLU A 234 -3.79 -10.92 -15.21
C GLU A 234 -4.57 -10.05 -16.21
N THR A 235 -4.26 -8.75 -16.27
CA THR A 235 -5.11 -7.77 -16.98
C THR A 235 -4.48 -7.16 -18.24
N GLY A 236 -3.18 -7.35 -18.47
CA GLY A 236 -2.44 -6.83 -19.64
C GLY A 236 -2.20 -5.31 -19.63
N VAL A 237 -2.35 -4.65 -18.48
CA VAL A 237 -2.19 -3.19 -18.33
C VAL A 237 -0.74 -2.78 -18.04
N GLN A 238 -0.52 -1.49 -17.81
CA GLN A 238 0.74 -0.96 -17.29
C GLN A 238 0.79 -1.04 -15.76
N SER A 239 1.95 -1.43 -15.23
CA SER A 239 2.26 -1.41 -13.80
C SER A 239 2.28 0.01 -13.25
N GLN A 240 1.81 0.18 -12.01
CA GLN A 240 1.92 1.40 -11.22
C GLN A 240 3.10 1.38 -10.24
N SER A 241 3.94 0.33 -10.26
CA SER A 241 5.16 0.24 -9.45
C SER A 241 6.09 1.44 -9.68
N SER A 242 6.67 1.93 -8.60
CA SER A 242 7.67 3.02 -8.60
C SER A 242 9.08 2.54 -8.29
N VAL A 243 9.27 1.26 -7.93
CA VAL A 243 10.58 0.66 -7.63
C VAL A 243 11.22 -0.02 -8.83
N ALA A 244 10.42 -0.44 -9.82
CA ALA A 244 10.88 -0.95 -11.10
C ALA A 244 9.86 -0.66 -12.22
N GLY A 245 10.33 -0.66 -13.47
CA GLY A 245 9.48 -0.42 -14.65
C GLY A 245 8.55 -1.60 -14.98
N GLN A 246 7.82 -1.48 -16.08
CA GLN A 246 6.91 -2.52 -16.59
C GLN A 246 7.57 -3.92 -16.55
N PRO A 247 6.90 -4.94 -15.97
CA PRO A 247 7.38 -6.32 -15.98
C PRO A 247 7.70 -6.83 -17.39
N THR A 248 8.87 -7.45 -17.53
CA THR A 248 9.29 -8.11 -18.77
C THR A 248 8.62 -9.48 -18.93
N ALA A 249 8.68 -10.07 -20.13
CA ALA A 249 8.20 -11.44 -20.33
C ALA A 249 8.98 -12.49 -19.49
N GLU A 250 10.23 -12.19 -19.13
CA GLU A 250 11.04 -13.00 -18.22
C GLU A 250 10.50 -12.89 -16.77
N ASP A 251 10.24 -11.65 -16.31
CA ASP A 251 9.66 -11.35 -14.99
C ASP A 251 8.31 -12.06 -14.83
N LEU A 252 7.41 -11.92 -15.81
CA LEU A 252 6.07 -12.51 -15.74
C LEU A 252 6.10 -14.04 -15.77
N ARG A 253 7.15 -14.67 -16.30
CA ARG A 253 7.35 -16.12 -16.17
C ARG A 253 7.81 -16.50 -14.76
N VAL A 254 8.77 -15.77 -14.17
CA VAL A 254 9.19 -16.03 -12.78
C VAL A 254 8.04 -15.79 -11.80
N LEU A 255 7.21 -14.78 -12.05
CA LEU A 255 5.94 -14.56 -11.34
C LEU A 255 5.06 -15.81 -11.41
N VAL A 256 4.78 -16.35 -12.60
CA VAL A 256 3.95 -17.57 -12.75
C VAL A 256 4.58 -18.78 -12.05
N GLU A 257 5.90 -18.90 -12.03
CA GLU A 257 6.58 -19.98 -11.29
C GLU A 257 6.53 -19.83 -9.75
N ILE A 258 6.37 -18.61 -9.24
CA ILE A 258 6.15 -18.31 -7.80
C ILE A 258 4.66 -18.49 -7.45
N VAL A 259 3.76 -17.97 -8.28
CA VAL A 259 2.31 -18.05 -8.13
C VAL A 259 1.82 -19.50 -8.20
N GLY A 260 2.39 -20.30 -9.11
CA GLY A 260 2.09 -21.72 -9.34
C GLY A 260 0.64 -22.05 -9.57
#